data_AF-A0A223KV31-F1
#
_entry.id   AF-A0A223KV31-F1
#
_cell.length_a   1.000
_cell.length_b   1.000
_cell.length_c   1.000
_cell.angle_alpha   90.00
_cell.angle_beta   90.00
_cell.angle_gamma   90.00
#
_symmetry.space_group_name_H-M   'P 1'
#
loop_
_entity.id
_entity.type
_entity.pdbx_description
1 polymer ?
#
loop_
_entity_poly.entity_id
_entity_poly.type
_entity_poly.pdbx_seq_one_letter_code
_entity_poly.pdbx_strand_id
1 'polypeptide(L)' 'MEAHHLIPISKQKEFEFSLDVRGNIVSLWPNCHRAIHLTDNKLKDDLLKALYEKLKEKLEIFGLYASLQELLEFY' A
#
# COMPACT_ATOMS: atom_id res chain seq x y z
N MET A 1 4.56 1.59 16.59
CA MET A 1 4.50 2.18 15.24
C MET A 1 5.15 1.17 14.31
N GLU A 2 4.48 0.78 13.23
CA GLU A 2 4.85 -0.34 12.37
C GLU A 2 5.02 0.14 10.93
N ALA A 3 6.06 -0.34 10.25
CA ALA A 3 6.25 -0.07 8.83
C ALA A 3 5.34 -0.99 8.00
N HIS A 4 4.68 -0.42 7.01
CA HIS A 4 3.76 -1.12 6.12
C HIS A 4 4.06 -0.74 4.67
N HIS A 5 4.25 -1.74 3.82
CA HIS A 5 4.37 -1.55 2.38
C HIS A 5 2.97 -1.45 1.78
N LEU A 6 2.65 -0.33 1.14
CA LEU A 6 1.32 -0.10 0.55
C LEU A 6 1.04 -1.12 -0.56
N ILE A 7 1.95 -1.26 -1.51
CA ILE A 7 1.97 -2.39 -2.45
C ILE A 7 2.66 -3.56 -1.72
N PRO A 8 1.97 -4.69 -1.48
CA PRO A 8 2.54 -5.81 -0.76
C PRO A 8 3.81 -6.35 -1.44
N ILE A 9 4.86 -6.62 -0.68
CA ILE A 9 6.12 -7.20 -1.22
C ILE A 9 5.88 -8.52 -1.96
N SER A 10 4.83 -9.27 -1.61
CA SER A 10 4.43 -10.50 -2.32
C SER A 10 4.18 -10.27 -3.81
N LYS A 11 3.86 -9.04 -4.21
CA LYS A 11 3.62 -8.60 -5.59
C LYS A 11 4.88 -8.21 -6.35
N GLN A 12 6.07 -8.32 -5.76
CA GLN A 12 7.33 -7.89 -6.39
C GLN A 12 7.54 -8.43 -7.82
N LYS A 13 7.07 -9.65 -8.11
CA LYS A 13 7.22 -10.26 -9.45
C LYS A 13 6.40 -9.56 -10.53
N GLU A 14 5.38 -8.79 -10.14
CA GLU A 14 4.50 -8.02 -11.04
C GLU A 14 5.09 -6.62 -11.35
N PHE A 15 6.19 -6.22 -10.68
CA PHE A 15 6.81 -4.92 -10.84
C PHE A 15 8.27 -5.04 -11.30
N GLU A 16 8.68 -4.17 -12.22
CA GLU A 16 10.07 -4.10 -12.72
C GLU A 16 11.02 -3.55 -11.65
N PHE A 17 10.56 -2.54 -10.89
CA PHE A 17 11.35 -1.89 -9.84
C PHE A 17 11.08 -2.49 -8.47
N SER A 18 12.03 -2.32 -7.55
CA SER A 18 11.91 -2.82 -6.16
C SER A 18 10.74 -2.17 -5.44
N LEU A 19 9.91 -2.99 -4.78
CA LEU A 19 8.85 -2.57 -3.88
C LEU A 19 9.38 -2.19 -2.49
N ASP A 20 10.59 -2.61 -2.14
CA ASP A 20 11.23 -2.23 -0.87
C ASP A 20 11.93 -0.88 -0.98
N VAL A 21 11.12 0.16 -1.17
CA VAL A 21 11.54 1.55 -1.34
C VAL A 21 10.76 2.45 -0.40
N ARG A 22 11.38 3.57 0.01
CA ARG A 22 10.78 4.53 0.94
C ARG A 22 9.47 5.13 0.43
N GLY A 23 9.25 5.18 -0.89
CA GLY A 23 8.00 5.65 -1.47
C GLY A 23 6.82 4.70 -1.26
N ASN A 24 7.08 3.41 -1.07
CA ASN A 24 6.06 2.38 -0.84
C ASN A 24 5.82 2.11 0.67
N ILE A 25 6.66 2.66 1.56
CA ILE A 25 6.58 2.39 2.99
C ILE A 25 5.88 3.54 3.73
N VAL A 26 4.90 3.19 4.56
CA VAL A 26 4.23 4.12 5.48
C VAL A 26 4.29 3.59 6.90
N SER A 27 4.37 4.53 7.84
CA SER A 27 4.39 4.22 9.27
C SER A 27 2.96 4.26 9.82
N LEU A 28 2.46 3.13 10.31
CA LEU A 28 1.11 2.96 10.83
C LEU A 28 1.09 2.68 12.33
N TRP A 29 -0.03 3.02 12.97
CA TRP A 29 -0.33 2.55 14.31
C TRP A 29 -0.76 1.07 14.25
N PRO A 30 -0.44 0.24 15.25
CA PRO A 30 -0.72 -1.21 15.22
C PRO A 30 -2.20 -1.55 14.94
N ASN A 31 -3.13 -0.72 15.43
CA ASN A 31 -4.56 -0.90 15.18
C ASN A 31 -4.91 -0.66 13.70
N CYS A 32 -4.35 0.38 13.09
CA CYS A 32 -4.57 0.69 11.67
C CYS A 32 -3.90 -0.36 10.78
N HIS A 33 -2.69 -0.78 11.13
CA HIS A 33 -1.98 -1.82 10.38
C HIS A 33 -2.75 -3.14 10.39
N ARG A 34 -3.26 -3.55 11.55
CA ARG A 34 -4.14 -4.73 11.66
C ARG A 34 -5.46 -4.56 10.92
N ALA A 35 -6.08 -3.37 10.95
CA ALA A 35 -7.35 -3.14 10.27
C ALA A 35 -7.25 -3.39 8.76
N ILE A 36 -6.14 -2.98 8.12
CA ILE A 36 -5.92 -3.18 6.68
C ILE A 36 -5.90 -4.68 6.31
N HIS A 37 -5.41 -5.55 7.19
CA HIS A 37 -5.26 -6.98 6.91
C HIS A 37 -6.38 -7.86 7.45
N LEU A 38 -7.12 -7.41 8.47
CA LEU A 38 -8.10 -8.24 9.19
C LEU A 38 -9.56 -7.85 8.91
N THR A 39 -9.80 -6.80 8.13
CA THR A 39 -11.17 -6.34 7.85
C THR A 39 -11.49 -6.42 6.36
N ASP A 40 -12.54 -7.15 6.00
CA ASP A 40 -13.08 -7.18 4.64
C ASP A 40 -14.31 -6.28 4.55
N ASN A 41 -14.12 -5.00 4.86
CA ASN A 41 -15.22 -4.04 4.86
C ASN A 41 -14.78 -2.69 4.31
N LYS A 42 -15.76 -1.79 4.16
CA LYS A 42 -15.58 -0.42 3.70
C LYS A 42 -14.45 0.35 4.43
N LEU A 43 -14.16 0.01 5.69
CA LEU A 43 -13.07 0.63 6.44
C LEU A 43 -11.70 0.29 5.84
N LYS A 44 -11.47 -0.94 5.38
CA LYS A 44 -10.25 -1.33 4.67
C LYS A 44 -10.07 -0.48 3.40
N ASP A 45 -11.12 -0.40 2.58
CA ASP A 45 -11.08 0.34 1.32
C ASP A 45 -10.83 1.84 1.54
N ASP A 46 -11.52 2.43 2.53
CA ASP A 46 -11.34 3.85 2.88
C ASP A 46 -9.91 4.14 3.37
N LEU A 47 -9.32 3.21 4.15
CA LEU A 47 -7.93 3.32 4.61
C LEU A 47 -6.93 3.15 3.46
N LEU A 48 -7.08 2.12 2.62
CA LEU A 48 -6.22 1.88 1.46
C LEU A 48 -6.27 3.06 0.48
N LYS A 49 -7.47 3.61 0.23
CA LYS A 49 -7.64 4.81 -0.58
C LYS A 49 -6.92 6.01 0.02
N ALA A 50 -7.06 6.26 1.32
CA ALA A 50 -6.36 7.36 1.98
C ALA A 50 -4.83 7.22 1.92
N LEU A 51 -4.31 5.98 2.03
CA LEU A 51 -2.89 5.71 1.90
C LEU A 51 -2.39 5.85 0.46
N TYR A 52 -3.19 5.39 -0.51
CA TYR A 52 -2.90 5.53 -1.93
C TYR A 52 -2.74 6.98 -2.33
N GLU A 53 -3.72 7.84 -2.04
CA GLU A 53 -3.62 9.27 -2.36
C GLU A 53 -2.40 9.93 -1.71
N LYS A 54 -1.98 9.46 -0.52
CA LYS A 54 -0.81 9.98 0.19
C LYS A 54 0.53 9.54 -0.41
N LEU A 55 0.59 8.35 -1.02
CA LEU A 55 1.84 7.73 -1.48
C LEU A 55 1.97 7.68 -3.01
N LYS A 56 0.90 7.90 -3.78
CA LYS A 56 0.87 7.77 -5.23
C LYS A 56 2.02 8.52 -5.91
N GLU A 57 2.19 9.81 -5.62
CA GLU A 57 3.27 10.61 -6.21
C GLU A 57 4.66 10.05 -5.87
N LYS A 58 4.83 9.47 -4.67
CA LYS A 58 6.10 8.86 -4.26
C LYS A 58 6.34 7.54 -4.97
N LEU A 59 5.31 6.72 -5.14
CA LEU A 59 5.39 5.47 -5.90
C LEU A 59 5.86 5.74 -7.33
N GLU A 60 5.27 6.75 -7.98
CA GLU A 60 5.62 7.16 -9.34
C GLU A 60 7.09 7.60 -9.46
N ILE A 61 7.66 8.28 -8.46
CA ILE A 61 9.09 8.65 -8.42
C ILE A 61 10.00 7.42 -8.44
N PHE A 62 9.57 6.30 -7.87
CA PHE A 62 10.31 5.03 -7.88
C PHE A 62 9.94 4.13 -9.06
N GLY A 63 9.16 4.62 -10.03
CA GLY A 63 8.70 3.84 -11.19
C GLY A 63 7.64 2.79 -10.85
N LEU A 64 6.98 2.92 -9.69
CA LEU A 64 5.92 2.02 -9.26
C LEU A 64 4.57 2.62 -9.67
N TYR A 65 3.92 1.98 -10.64
CA TYR A 65 2.61 2.39 -11.13
C TYR A 65 1.59 1.30 -10.80
N ALA A 66 0.61 1.66 -9.96
CA ALA A 66 -0.54 0.82 -9.65
C ALA A 66 -1.75 1.75 -9.51
N SER A 67 -2.88 1.36 -10.07
CA SER A 67 -4.16 2.03 -9.87
C SER A 67 -4.71 1.73 -8.47
N LEU A 68 -5.64 2.56 -8.00
CA LEU A 68 -6.36 2.28 -6.76
C LEU A 68 -7.10 0.94 -6.82
N GLN A 69 -7.62 0.57 -8.00
CA GLN A 69 -8.36 -0.69 -8.16
C GLN A 69 -7.43 -1.90 -8.02
N GLU A 70 -6.27 -1.90 -8.68
CA GLU A 70 -5.26 -2.94 -8.52
C GLU A 70 -4.77 -3.04 -7.07
N LEU A 71 -4.58 -1.89 -6.41
CA LEU A 71 -4.21 -1.86 -4.99
C LEU A 71 -5.25 -2.55 -4.12
N LEU A 72 -6.54 -2.28 -4.32
CA LEU A 72 -7.62 -2.92 -3.56
C LEU A 72 -7.66 -4.44 -3.82
N GLU A 73 -7.35 -4.90 -5.03
CA GLU A 73 -7.28 -6.32 -5.37
C GLU A 73 -6.09 -7.06 -4.74
N PHE A 74 -5.07 -6.33 -4.29
CA PHE A 74 -3.91 -6.92 -3.60
C PHE A 74 -4.18 -7.31 -2.14
N TYR A 75 -5.29 -6.87 -1.54
CA TYR A 75 -5.63 -7.03 -0.13
C TYR A 75 -6.92 -7.82 0.12
#